data_AF-A0A3D0ERM4-F1
#
_entry.id   AF-A0A3D0ERM4-F1
#
_cell.length_a   1.000
_cell.length_b   1.000
_cell.length_c   1.000
_cell.angle_alpha   90.00
_cell.angle_beta   90.00
_cell.angle_gamma   90.00
#
_symmetry.space_group_name_H-M   'P 1'
#
loop_
_entity.id
_entity.type
_entity.pdbx_description
1 polymer ?
#
loop_
_entity_poly.entity_id
_entity_poly.type
_entity_poly.pdbx_seq_one_letter_code
_entity_poly.pdbx_strand_id
1 'polypeptide(L)'
;MLVICCGLGNSALSATSVHVGASSYSVSGQSALILSAEMESKGPVADDGLRHPAKTKWDLQWRFQQKESNVGCAIDSIGISLGITHTKPIWRDKNQASQLLLERWTLFENALTQIQEYHVDLALQTATEIEARA
;
A
#
# COMPACT_ATOMS: atom_id res chain seq x y z
N MET A 1 58.00 1.45 -5.09
CA MET A 1 57.10 1.61 -3.93
C MET A 1 55.68 1.57 -4.47
N LEU A 2 55.00 0.43 -4.36
CA LEU A 2 53.68 0.20 -4.96
C LEU A 2 52.62 0.61 -3.92
N VAL A 3 51.90 1.70 -4.16
CA VAL A 3 50.81 2.15 -3.29
C VAL A 3 49.56 1.38 -3.70
N ILE A 4 49.20 0.38 -2.88
CA ILE A 4 47.93 -0.34 -3.01
C ILE A 4 46.86 0.53 -2.33
N CYS A 5 46.10 1.27 -3.14
CA CYS A 5 44.88 1.91 -2.69
C CYS A 5 43.77 0.84 -2.65
N CYS A 6 43.54 0.23 -1.50
CA CYS A 6 42.30 -0.51 -1.23
C CYS A 6 41.15 0.49 -1.18
N GLY A 7 40.50 0.73 -2.32
CA GLY A 7 39.21 1.42 -2.36
C GLY A 7 38.17 0.54 -1.66
N LEU A 8 37.78 0.94 -0.45
CA LEU A 8 36.55 0.46 0.18
C LEU A 8 35.39 0.92 -0.71
N GLY A 9 34.87 0.02 -1.52
CA GLY A 9 33.63 0.28 -2.25
C GLY A 9 32.50 0.43 -1.23
N ASN A 10 32.02 1.64 -1.02
CA ASN A 10 30.73 1.86 -0.38
C ASN A 10 29.66 1.37 -1.36
N SER A 11 29.20 0.12 -1.20
CA SER A 11 27.93 -0.29 -1.76
C SER A 11 26.85 0.54 -1.06
N ALA A 12 26.38 1.58 -1.74
CA ALA A 12 25.20 2.31 -1.30
C ALA A 12 24.02 1.35 -1.47
N LEU A 13 23.57 0.73 -0.38
CA LEU A 13 22.27 0.07 -0.32
C LEU A 13 21.24 1.11 -0.75
N SER A 14 20.61 0.89 -1.90
CA SER A 14 19.58 1.80 -2.38
C SER A 14 18.32 1.56 -1.53
N ALA A 15 18.25 2.25 -0.39
CA ALA A 15 17.23 2.03 0.62
C ALA A 15 15.81 2.05 0.03
N THR A 16 15.06 0.97 0.26
CA THR A 16 13.63 0.91 -0.01
C THR A 16 12.91 2.06 0.69
N SER A 17 12.20 2.88 -0.09
CA SER A 17 11.36 3.97 0.40
C SER A 17 9.89 3.52 0.42
N VAL A 18 9.24 3.62 1.58
CA VAL A 18 7.82 3.25 1.73
C VAL A 18 7.02 4.45 2.20
N HIS A 19 5.92 4.75 1.52
CA HIS A 19 4.96 5.76 1.93
C HIS A 19 3.55 5.17 1.97
N VAL A 20 2.89 5.25 3.14
CA VAL A 20 1.50 4.81 3.33
C VAL A 20 0.60 6.02 3.54
N GLY A 21 -0.34 6.22 2.62
CA GLY A 21 -1.34 7.29 2.66
C GLY A 21 -2.75 6.78 2.96
N ALA A 22 -3.62 7.70 3.37
CA ALA A 22 -5.03 7.44 3.63
C ALA A 22 -5.92 8.47 2.93
N SER A 23 -7.05 8.00 2.41
CA SER A 23 -8.11 8.78 1.79
C SER A 23 -9.46 8.28 2.30
N SER A 24 -10.47 9.16 2.26
CA SER A 24 -11.79 8.83 2.76
C SER A 24 -12.90 9.52 1.98
N TYR A 25 -14.06 8.87 1.97
CA TYR A 25 -15.31 9.41 1.46
C TYR A 25 -16.39 9.31 2.53
N SER A 26 -17.40 10.17 2.48
CA SER A 26 -18.44 10.22 3.51
C SER A 26 -19.66 9.41 3.11
N VAL A 27 -20.22 8.66 4.06
CA VAL A 27 -21.50 7.97 3.95
C VAL A 27 -22.43 8.39 5.08
N SER A 28 -23.73 8.35 4.83
CA SER A 28 -24.75 8.62 5.83
C SER A 28 -25.90 7.64 5.78
N GLY A 29 -26.54 7.36 6.91
CA GLY A 29 -27.65 6.41 6.97
C GLY A 29 -27.86 5.80 8.34
N GLN A 30 -29.09 5.37 8.58
CA GLN A 30 -29.53 4.81 9.87
C GLN A 30 -29.89 3.32 9.78
N SER A 31 -29.43 2.65 8.72
CA SER A 31 -29.55 1.20 8.56
C SER A 31 -28.37 0.65 7.75
N ALA A 32 -28.07 -0.63 7.94
CA ALA A 32 -27.01 -1.30 7.19
C ALA A 32 -27.28 -1.26 5.67
N LEU A 33 -28.55 -1.38 5.26
CA LEU A 33 -28.95 -1.31 3.85
C LEU A 33 -28.62 0.06 3.23
N ILE A 34 -28.92 1.15 3.95
CA ILE A 34 -28.65 2.51 3.46
C ILE A 34 -27.14 2.75 3.39
N LEU A 35 -26.39 2.35 4.43
CA LEU A 35 -24.94 2.49 4.44
C LEU A 35 -24.28 1.68 3.31
N SER A 36 -24.76 0.46 3.03
CA SER A 36 -24.31 -0.33 1.89
C SER A 36 -24.59 0.37 0.56
N ALA A 37 -25.81 0.87 0.34
CA ALA A 37 -26.15 1.59 -0.89
C ALA A 37 -25.32 2.86 -1.08
N GLU A 38 -25.03 3.58 0.02
CA GLU A 38 -24.15 4.75 0.00
C GLU A 38 -22.71 4.40 -0.38
N MET A 39 -22.19 3.28 0.14
CA MET A 39 -20.86 2.77 -0.22
C MET A 39 -20.82 2.29 -1.69
N GLU A 40 -21.87 1.62 -2.17
CA GLU A 40 -21.99 1.22 -3.58
C GLU A 40 -22.05 2.42 -4.52
N SER A 41 -22.67 3.53 -4.09
CA SER A 41 -22.79 4.75 -4.90
C SER A 41 -21.54 5.63 -4.87
N LYS A 42 -20.90 5.77 -3.69
CA LYS A 42 -19.83 6.75 -3.44
C LYS A 42 -18.45 6.15 -3.30
N GLY A 43 -18.36 4.83 -3.11
CA GLY A 43 -17.10 4.12 -2.90
C GLY A 43 -16.14 4.24 -4.08
N PRO A 44 -14.84 4.02 -3.85
CA PRO A 44 -13.84 4.04 -4.92
C PRO A 44 -14.16 3.03 -6.02
N VAL A 45 -13.84 3.38 -7.26
CA VAL A 45 -13.92 2.48 -8.41
C VAL A 45 -12.68 1.58 -8.42
N ALA A 46 -12.89 0.27 -8.41
CA ALA A 46 -11.84 -0.72 -8.57
C ALA A 46 -11.56 -1.00 -10.04
N ASP A 47 -10.59 -1.87 -10.30
CA ASP A 47 -10.08 -2.10 -11.65
C ASP A 47 -11.06 -2.95 -12.50
N ASP A 48 -12.05 -3.58 -11.85
CA ASP A 48 -13.22 -4.21 -12.48
C ASP A 48 -14.27 -3.19 -12.96
N GLY A 49 -14.06 -1.89 -12.73
CA GLY A 49 -14.99 -0.82 -13.06
C GLY A 49 -16.17 -0.68 -12.10
N LEU A 50 -16.25 -1.52 -11.06
CA LEU A 50 -17.29 -1.48 -10.04
C LEU A 50 -16.84 -0.63 -8.84
N ARG A 51 -17.82 -0.13 -8.08
CA ARG A 51 -17.56 0.56 -6.82
C ARG A 51 -17.57 -0.43 -5.67
N HIS A 52 -16.60 -0.26 -4.78
CA HIS A 52 -16.45 -1.11 -3.60
C HIS A 52 -16.42 -0.25 -2.33
N PRO A 53 -16.74 -0.81 -1.15
CA PRO A 53 -16.68 -0.07 0.09
C PRO A 53 -15.31 0.55 0.39
N ALA A 54 -14.23 -0.08 -0.07
CA ALA A 54 -12.88 0.41 0.13
C ALA A 54 -11.95 -0.04 -1.00
N LYS A 55 -10.80 0.62 -1.12
CA LYS A 55 -9.74 0.26 -2.07
C LYS A 55 -8.37 0.44 -1.42
N THR A 56 -7.49 -0.54 -1.57
CA THR A 56 -6.05 -0.36 -1.36
C THR A 56 -5.38 -0.31 -2.71
N LYS A 57 -4.74 0.82 -3.03
CA LYS A 57 -3.88 0.95 -4.22
C LYS A 57 -2.44 0.97 -3.76
N TRP A 58 -1.57 0.27 -4.47
CA TRP A 58 -0.13 0.33 -4.29
C TRP A 58 0.55 0.56 -5.64
N ASP A 59 1.65 1.30 -5.62
CA ASP A 59 2.48 1.68 -6.76
C ASP A 59 3.92 1.33 -6.40
N LEU A 60 4.50 0.38 -7.16
CA LEU A 60 5.84 -0.12 -6.93
C LEU A 60 6.74 0.30 -8.09
N GLN A 61 7.80 1.04 -7.78
CA GLN A 61 8.79 1.50 -8.73
C GLN A 61 10.16 0.99 -8.31
N TRP A 62 10.98 0.60 -9.29
CA TRP A 62 12.35 0.19 -9.03
C TRP A 62 13.34 0.79 -10.03
N ARG A 63 14.59 0.93 -9.60
CA ARG A 63 15.72 1.32 -10.44
C ARG A 63 16.90 0.43 -10.10
N PHE A 64 17.63 -0.07 -11.09
CA PHE A 64 18.83 -0.86 -10.86
C PHE A 64 20.07 -0.09 -11.30
N GLN A 65 21.17 -0.27 -10.55
CA GLN A 65 22.50 0.14 -10.96
C GLN A 65 23.23 -1.07 -11.55
N GLN A 66 23.95 -0.86 -12.63
CA GLN A 66 24.77 -1.89 -13.26
C GLN A 66 26.24 -1.65 -12.96
N LYS A 67 26.99 -2.74 -12.84
CA LYS A 67 28.45 -2.72 -12.79
C LYS A 67 28.99 -3.53 -13.95
N GLU A 68 29.75 -2.86 -14.80
CA GLU A 68 30.49 -3.50 -15.87
C GLU A 68 31.81 -4.08 -15.37
N SER A 69 32.15 -5.26 -15.86
CA SER A 69 33.45 -5.89 -15.68
C SER A 69 33.94 -6.42 -17.02
N ASN A 70 35.23 -6.76 -17.09
CA ASN A 70 35.88 -7.33 -18.27
C ASN A 70 35.25 -8.65 -18.74
N VAL A 71 34.36 -9.24 -17.93
CA VAL A 71 33.71 -10.55 -18.14
C VAL A 71 32.19 -10.43 -18.36
N GLY A 72 31.62 -9.21 -18.29
CA GLY A 72 30.19 -8.95 -18.50
C GLY A 72 29.59 -7.88 -17.57
N CYS A 73 28.28 -7.70 -17.67
CA CYS A 73 27.48 -6.78 -16.86
C CYS A 73 26.75 -7.53 -15.74
N ALA A 74 26.82 -7.01 -14.52
CA ALA A 74 26.05 -7.49 -13.37
C ALA A 74 25.19 -6.35 -12.78
N ILE A 75 24.12 -6.72 -12.08
CA ILE A 75 23.38 -5.76 -11.25
C ILE A 75 24.21 -5.51 -9.97
N ASP A 76 24.36 -4.25 -9.59
CA ASP A 76 25.09 -3.82 -8.40
C ASP A 76 24.14 -3.58 -7.23
N SER A 77 22.99 -2.96 -7.51
CA SER A 77 21.94 -2.70 -6.52
C SER A 77 20.60 -2.44 -7.19
N ILE A 78 19.52 -2.69 -6.46
CA ILE A 78 18.15 -2.32 -6.83
C ILE A 78 17.59 -1.40 -5.75
N GLY A 79 17.09 -0.24 -6.16
CA GLY A 79 16.36 0.69 -5.31
C GLY A 79 14.87 0.59 -5.52
N ILE A 80 14.11 0.53 -4.43
CA ILE A 80 12.65 0.43 -4.46
C ILE A 80 11.97 1.69 -3.92
N SER A 81 10.88 2.09 -4.56
CA SER A 81 9.91 3.03 -4.02
C SER A 81 8.51 2.42 -4.05
N LEU A 82 7.88 2.33 -2.87
CA LEU A 82 6.57 1.75 -2.68
C LEU A 82 5.62 2.80 -2.10
N GLY A 83 4.63 3.22 -2.90
CA GLY A 83 3.53 4.07 -2.45
C GLY A 83 2.28 3.24 -2.22
N ILE A 84 1.65 3.34 -1.06
CA ILE A 84 0.39 2.68 -0.71
C ILE A 84 -0.65 3.74 -0.34
N THR A 85 -1.90 3.56 -0.77
CA THR A 85 -3.02 4.43 -0.39
C THR A 85 -4.25 3.60 -0.08
N HIS A 86 -4.78 3.76 1.13
CA HIS A 86 -6.06 3.20 1.55
C HIS A 86 -7.18 4.20 1.35
N THR A 87 -8.27 3.80 0.72
CA THR A 87 -9.51 4.58 0.63
C THR A 87 -10.61 3.83 1.38
N LYS A 88 -11.25 4.46 2.37
CA LYS A 88 -12.32 3.85 3.19
C LYS A 88 -13.45 4.83 3.52
N PRO A 89 -14.66 4.36 3.87
CA PRO A 89 -15.77 5.23 4.21
C PRO A 89 -15.62 5.83 5.60
N ILE A 90 -16.19 7.02 5.81
CA ILE A 90 -16.42 7.62 7.12
C ILE A 90 -17.92 7.83 7.28
N TRP A 91 -18.50 7.25 8.33
CA TRP A 91 -19.91 7.40 8.65
C TRP A 91 -20.18 8.67 9.46
N ARG A 92 -20.87 9.63 8.85
CA ARG A 92 -21.00 11.00 9.38
C ARG A 92 -22.07 11.17 10.46
N ASP A 93 -23.20 10.50 10.31
CA ASP A 93 -24.39 10.60 11.18
C ASP A 93 -24.52 9.40 12.14
N LYS A 94 -23.38 8.75 12.44
CA LYS A 94 -23.33 7.58 13.34
C LYS A 94 -23.87 7.85 14.74
N ASN A 95 -23.82 9.11 15.19
CA ASN A 95 -24.30 9.51 16.51
C ASN A 95 -25.83 9.37 16.70
N GLN A 96 -26.59 9.22 15.61
CA GLN A 96 -28.04 9.02 15.63
C GLN A 96 -28.43 7.53 15.53
N ALA A 97 -27.45 6.66 15.35
CA ALA A 97 -27.68 5.26 15.07
C ALA A 97 -28.07 4.44 16.30
N SER A 98 -28.76 3.33 16.06
CA SER A 98 -28.99 2.33 17.08
C SER A 98 -27.66 1.69 17.52
N GLN A 99 -27.61 1.26 18.78
CA GLN A 99 -26.45 0.56 19.35
C GLN A 99 -26.04 -0.66 18.51
N LEU A 100 -27.02 -1.43 18.04
CA LEU A 100 -26.80 -2.60 17.19
C LEU A 100 -26.11 -2.23 15.87
N LEU A 101 -26.47 -1.10 15.25
CA LEU A 101 -25.84 -0.66 14.01
C LEU A 101 -24.40 -0.17 14.23
N LEU A 102 -24.14 0.51 15.35
CA LEU A 102 -22.79 0.91 15.76
C LEU A 102 -21.85 -0.28 15.96
N GLU A 103 -22.35 -1.34 16.62
CA GLU A 103 -21.60 -2.58 16.81
C GLU A 103 -21.28 -3.25 15.46
N ARG A 104 -22.29 -3.33 14.58
CA ARG A 104 -22.10 -3.89 13.24
C ARG A 104 -21.11 -3.08 12.40
N TRP A 105 -21.16 -1.75 12.47
CA TRP A 105 -20.21 -0.87 11.81
C TRP A 105 -18.79 -1.07 12.34
N THR A 106 -18.62 -1.20 13.66
CA THR A 106 -17.31 -1.46 14.28
C THR A 106 -16.72 -2.79 13.79
N LEU A 107 -17.53 -3.86 13.71
CA LEU A 107 -17.08 -5.15 13.17
C LEU A 107 -16.65 -5.02 11.70
N PHE A 108 -17.42 -4.27 10.91
CA PHE A 108 -17.10 -3.98 9.51
C PHE A 108 -15.77 -3.21 9.38
N GLU A 109 -15.57 -2.13 10.14
CA GLU A 109 -14.32 -1.34 10.10
C GLU A 109 -13.10 -2.15 10.51
N ASN A 110 -13.24 -3.03 11.51
CA ASN A 110 -12.16 -3.91 11.94
C ASN A 110 -11.79 -4.92 10.86
N ALA A 111 -12.78 -5.60 10.27
CA ALA A 111 -12.54 -6.54 9.17
C ALA A 111 -11.91 -5.83 7.96
N LEU A 112 -12.39 -4.62 7.65
CA LEU A 112 -11.85 -3.82 6.57
C LEU A 112 -10.38 -3.43 6.82
N THR A 113 -10.06 -3.03 8.04
CA THR A 113 -8.68 -2.67 8.43
C THR A 113 -7.74 -3.86 8.28
N GLN A 114 -8.14 -5.06 8.74
CA GLN A 114 -7.33 -6.27 8.60
C GLN A 114 -7.06 -6.63 7.12
N ILE A 115 -8.06 -6.48 6.25
CA ILE A 115 -7.87 -6.71 4.81
C ILE A 115 -6.90 -5.67 4.23
N GLN A 116 -7.01 -4.41 4.64
CA GLN A 116 -6.12 -3.35 4.18
C GLN A 116 -4.66 -3.59 4.64
N GLU A 117 -4.45 -4.01 5.88
CA GLU A 117 -3.13 -4.37 6.43
C GLU A 117 -2.52 -5.57 5.68
N TYR A 118 -3.31 -6.60 5.41
CA TYR A 118 -2.85 -7.73 4.59
C TYR A 118 -2.32 -7.30 3.22
N HIS A 119 -2.97 -6.33 2.57
CA HIS A 119 -2.47 -5.78 1.31
C HIS A 119 -1.17 -4.97 1.48
N VAL A 120 -0.96 -4.30 2.62
CA VAL A 120 0.31 -3.63 2.93
C VAL A 120 1.43 -4.66 3.05
N ASP A 121 1.18 -5.72 3.80
CA ASP A 121 2.18 -6.79 4.02
C ASP A 121 2.58 -7.44 2.70
N LEU A 122 1.62 -7.73 1.82
CA LEU A 122 1.88 -8.30 0.49
C LEU A 122 2.74 -7.36 -0.38
N ALA A 123 2.46 -6.05 -0.33
CA ALA A 123 3.21 -5.06 -1.10
C ALA A 123 4.66 -4.93 -0.59
N LEU A 124 4.85 -4.95 0.73
CA LEU A 124 6.18 -4.93 1.38
C LEU A 124 6.98 -6.20 1.08
N GLN A 125 6.33 -7.37 1.13
CA GLN A 125 6.95 -8.63 0.76
C GLN A 125 7.43 -8.58 -0.70
N THR A 126 6.57 -8.12 -1.61
CA THR A 126 6.90 -8.00 -3.03
C THR A 126 8.09 -7.04 -3.27
N ALA A 127 8.10 -5.89 -2.59
CA ALA A 127 9.23 -4.96 -2.64
C ALA A 127 10.54 -5.61 -2.20
N THR A 128 10.51 -6.35 -1.08
CA THR A 128 11.66 -7.08 -0.53
C THR A 128 12.17 -8.15 -1.51
N GLU A 129 11.25 -8.90 -2.13
CA GLU A 129 11.59 -9.94 -3.10
C GLU A 129 12.23 -9.38 -4.38
N ILE A 130 11.91 -8.15 -4.77
CA ILE A 130 12.54 -7.49 -5.92
C ILE A 130 13.90 -6.92 -5.55
N GLU A 131 14.03 -6.28 -4.38
CA GLU A 131 15.31 -5.76 -3.88
C GLU A 131 16.37 -6.88 -3.79
N ALA A 132 15.96 -8.09 -3.38
CA ALA A 132 16.82 -9.27 -3.27
C ALA A 132 17.28 -9.88 -4.62
N ARG A 133 16.86 -9.32 -5.77
CA ARG A 133 17.29 -9.77 -7.11
C ARG A 133 18.48 -9.00 -7.67
N ALA A 134 19.05 -8.07 -6.90
CA ALA A 134 20.32 -7.42 -7.21
C ALA A 134 21.45 -8.44 -7.26
#